data_AF-A0AB38KIG4-F1
#
_entry.id   AF-A0AB38KIG4-F1
#
_cell.length_a   1.000
_cell.length_b   1.000
_cell.length_c   1.000
_cell.angle_alpha   90.00
_cell.angle_beta   90.00
_cell.angle_gamma   90.00
#
_symmetry.space_group_name_H-M   'P 1'
#
loop_
_entity.id
_entity.type
_entity.pdbx_description
1 polymer ?
#
loop_
_entity_poly.entity_id
_entity_poly.type
_entity_poly.pdbx_seq_one_letter_code
_entity_poly.pdbx_strand_id
1 'polypeptide(L)'
;MFIGITQRLICNESYHEERECLALDWGKLFNKDLFKNFTPLPLSYEIDFSHYKHLIKAVILSGGNDLSFYSPNVLSKKRDLYEKQVIEICLKEKIPLLGICRGAQMIAHYFNSHISPCENHIGKHEVFFSKEKFISNSFHNFAIEKLGEDLVELCLAKDNTIEAFKHKYENIFGIMWHIERENGLNNIQILKEWFSLIKE
;
A
#
# COMPACT_ATOMS: atom_id res chain seq x y z
N MET A 1 16.45 -6.98 -9.73
CA MET A 1 15.95 -5.59 -9.87
C MET A 1 15.33 -5.16 -8.53
N PHE A 2 15.26 -3.87 -8.19
CA PHE A 2 14.69 -3.47 -6.90
C PHE A 2 13.22 -3.06 -7.00
N ILE A 3 12.44 -3.42 -5.98
CA ILE A 3 11.15 -2.80 -5.68
C ILE A 3 11.33 -2.01 -4.38
N GLY A 4 11.12 -0.70 -4.45
CA GLY A 4 11.17 0.16 -3.27
C GLY A 4 10.01 -0.16 -2.34
N ILE A 5 10.24 -0.19 -1.02
CA ILE A 5 9.17 -0.38 -0.05
C ILE A 5 9.27 0.63 1.09
N THR A 6 8.18 1.35 1.34
CA THR A 6 8.12 2.27 2.49
C THR A 6 7.97 1.50 3.78
N GLN A 7 8.41 2.08 4.89
CA GLN A 7 8.53 1.42 6.17
C GLN A 7 7.63 2.08 7.21
N ARG A 8 7.14 1.33 8.18
CA ARG A 8 6.45 1.95 9.32
C ARG A 8 7.47 2.71 10.16
N LEU A 9 7.04 3.78 10.81
CA LEU A 9 7.85 4.49 11.79
C LEU A 9 7.38 4.12 13.20
N ILE A 10 8.34 3.79 14.07
CA ILE A 10 8.12 3.56 15.50
C ILE A 10 9.13 4.37 16.31
N CYS A 11 8.75 4.80 17.52
CA CYS A 11 9.69 5.34 18.49
C CYS A 11 9.98 4.26 19.53
N ASN A 12 11.24 4.03 19.86
CA ASN A 12 11.57 3.33 21.10
C ASN A 12 11.41 4.28 22.27
N GLU A 13 10.39 4.08 23.09
CA GLU A 13 10.09 4.96 24.22
C GLU A 13 11.12 4.92 25.36
N SER A 14 11.96 3.89 25.44
CA SER A 14 12.94 3.75 26.53
C SER A 14 14.17 4.63 26.35
N TYR A 15 14.57 4.93 25.11
CA TYR A 15 15.72 5.78 24.81
C TYR A 15 15.46 6.79 23.67
N HIS A 16 14.18 7.01 23.34
CA HIS A 16 13.69 8.02 22.39
C HIS A 16 14.38 7.99 21.02
N GLU A 17 14.42 6.81 20.40
CA GLU A 17 14.98 6.63 19.05
C GLU A 17 13.88 6.28 18.05
N GLU A 18 13.77 7.08 16.99
CA GLU A 18 12.92 6.77 15.84
C GLU A 18 13.54 5.67 14.98
N ARG A 19 12.72 4.70 14.57
CA ARG A 19 13.13 3.59 13.72
C ARG A 19 12.16 3.38 12.58
N GLU A 20 12.76 3.12 11.43
CA GLU A 20 12.08 2.53 10.29
C GLU A 20 12.00 1.03 10.50
N CYS A 21 10.82 0.45 10.29
CA CYS A 21 10.59 -0.98 10.48
C CYS A 21 9.74 -1.56 9.36
N LEU A 22 10.17 -2.72 8.85
CA LEU A 22 9.38 -3.51 7.91
C LEU A 22 9.07 -4.86 8.54
N ALA A 23 7.84 -5.35 8.37
CA ALA A 23 7.46 -6.67 8.86
C ALA A 23 8.27 -7.76 8.14
N LEU A 24 8.69 -8.80 8.87
CA LEU A 24 9.46 -9.93 8.31
C LEU A 24 8.71 -10.65 7.18
N ASP A 25 7.37 -10.57 7.18
CA ASP A 25 6.52 -11.18 6.17
C ASP A 25 6.74 -10.61 4.76
N TRP A 26 7.23 -9.38 4.64
CA TRP A 26 7.70 -8.84 3.36
C TRP A 26 8.87 -9.64 2.80
N GLY A 27 9.86 -9.97 3.63
CA GLY A 27 10.97 -10.84 3.21
C GLY A 27 10.48 -12.23 2.77
N LYS A 28 9.51 -12.80 3.48
CA LYS A 28 8.88 -14.08 3.09
C LYS A 28 8.13 -13.98 1.77
N LEU A 29 7.41 -12.87 1.53
CA LEU A 29 6.70 -12.62 0.28
C LEU A 29 7.67 -12.55 -0.90
N PHE A 30 8.79 -11.85 -0.74
CA PHE A 30 9.79 -11.69 -1.81
C PHE A 30 10.51 -13.01 -2.17
N ASN A 31 10.51 -14.00 -1.27
CA ASN A 31 10.99 -15.35 -1.57
C ASN A 31 9.99 -16.21 -2.38
N LYS A 32 8.75 -15.76 -2.58
CA LYS A 32 7.76 -16.50 -3.39
C LYS A 32 8.02 -16.31 -4.88
N ASP A 33 7.64 -17.29 -5.69
CA ASP A 33 7.85 -17.31 -7.14
C ASP A 33 7.40 -16.03 -7.87
N LEU A 34 6.34 -15.40 -7.38
CA LEU A 34 5.79 -14.17 -7.96
C LEU A 34 6.76 -12.98 -7.86
N PHE A 35 7.59 -12.94 -6.81
CA PHE A 35 8.51 -11.83 -6.53
C PHE A 35 9.99 -12.19 -6.74
N LYS A 36 10.32 -13.44 -7.07
CA LYS A 36 11.70 -13.96 -7.05
C LYS A 36 12.74 -13.21 -7.90
N ASN A 37 12.30 -12.45 -8.90
CA ASN A 37 13.17 -11.64 -9.77
C ASN A 37 13.45 -10.24 -9.21
N PHE A 38 12.81 -9.91 -8.09
CA PHE A 38 12.91 -8.62 -7.42
C PHE A 38 13.53 -8.78 -6.04
N THR A 39 14.29 -7.78 -5.63
CA THR A 39 14.82 -7.64 -4.27
C THR A 39 14.09 -6.47 -3.61
N PRO A 40 13.55 -6.63 -2.39
CA PRO A 40 12.93 -5.50 -1.70
C PRO A 40 14.03 -4.52 -1.30
N LEU A 41 13.83 -3.24 -1.59
CA LEU A 41 14.68 -2.14 -1.16
C LEU A 41 13.91 -1.27 -0.15
N PRO A 42 14.17 -1.41 1.16
CA PRO A 42 13.58 -0.53 2.15
C PRO A 42 13.98 0.92 1.87
N LEU A 43 12.98 1.80 1.73
CA LEU A 43 13.18 3.22 1.47
C LEU A 43 13.42 3.92 2.80
N SER A 44 14.52 4.66 2.90
CA SER A 44 14.81 5.49 4.06
C SER A 44 14.23 6.89 3.87
N TYR A 45 13.62 7.40 4.93
CA TYR A 45 12.83 8.62 4.95
C TYR A 45 13.73 9.85 5.07
N GLU A 46 14.98 9.65 5.47
CA GLU A 46 16.03 10.67 5.48
C GLU A 46 16.75 10.80 4.13
N ILE A 47 16.41 9.95 3.15
CA ILE A 47 16.94 10.00 1.78
C ILE A 47 15.83 10.44 0.83
N ASP A 48 16.06 11.54 0.12
CA ASP A 48 15.14 12.04 -0.91
C ASP A 48 14.79 10.95 -1.93
N PHE A 49 13.50 10.76 -2.18
CA PHE A 49 13.03 9.65 -3.01
C PHE A 49 13.59 9.69 -4.45
N SER A 50 13.95 10.88 -4.95
CA SER A 50 14.58 11.05 -6.27
C SER A 50 15.89 10.29 -6.42
N HIS A 51 16.60 9.98 -5.32
CA HIS A 51 17.82 9.18 -5.35
C HIS A 51 17.54 7.69 -5.65
N TYR A 52 16.34 7.21 -5.32
CA TYR A 52 15.95 5.81 -5.55
C TYR A 52 15.39 5.56 -6.94
N LYS A 53 14.87 6.59 -7.63
CA LYS A 53 14.08 6.42 -8.86
C LYS A 53 14.78 5.66 -9.98
N HIS A 54 16.12 5.73 -10.04
CA HIS A 54 16.93 5.02 -11.05
C HIS A 54 17.32 3.59 -10.63
N LEU A 55 17.15 3.24 -9.36
CA LEU A 55 17.51 1.93 -8.80
C LEU A 55 16.33 0.97 -8.80
N ILE A 56 15.12 1.50 -8.70
CA ILE A 56 13.88 0.73 -8.55
C ILE A 56 13.13 0.62 -9.87
N LYS A 57 12.35 -0.44 -9.99
CA LYS A 57 11.41 -0.65 -11.12
C LYS A 57 9.97 -0.40 -10.74
N ALA A 58 9.66 -0.42 -9.44
CA ALA A 58 8.34 -0.16 -8.88
C ALA A 58 8.45 0.19 -7.39
N VAL A 59 7.36 0.66 -6.80
CA VAL A 59 7.27 1.01 -5.38
C VAL A 59 6.05 0.37 -4.74
N ILE A 60 6.21 -0.07 -3.50
CA ILE A 60 5.13 -0.48 -2.62
C ILE A 60 5.06 0.46 -1.40
N LEU A 61 3.92 1.10 -1.19
CA LEU A 61 3.61 1.74 0.10
C LEU A 61 3.08 0.67 1.05
N SER A 62 3.79 0.37 2.14
CA SER A 62 3.43 -0.73 3.03
C SER A 62 2.31 -0.36 4.03
N GLY A 63 1.78 -1.34 4.76
CA GLY A 63 0.80 -1.09 5.83
C GLY A 63 1.39 -0.56 7.15
N GLY A 64 0.56 -0.53 8.20
CA GLY A 64 0.95 -0.18 9.58
C GLY A 64 1.02 1.33 9.85
N ASN A 65 0.92 1.77 11.12
CA ASN A 65 0.52 3.15 11.49
C ASN A 65 -0.87 3.52 10.93
N ASP A 66 -1.38 4.69 11.33
CA ASP A 66 -2.53 5.34 10.71
C ASP A 66 -2.07 6.56 9.91
N LEU A 67 -2.94 7.13 9.06
CA LEU A 67 -2.69 8.45 8.46
C LEU A 67 -2.84 9.54 9.52
N SER A 68 -1.94 10.53 9.51
CA SER A 68 -1.93 11.62 10.50
C SER A 68 -3.17 12.50 10.46
N PHE A 69 -3.87 12.54 9.33
CA PHE A 69 -5.13 13.27 9.17
C PHE A 69 -6.24 12.71 10.08
N TYR A 70 -6.33 11.38 10.22
CA TYR A 70 -7.36 10.71 11.02
C TYR A 70 -6.89 10.41 12.45
N SER A 71 -5.61 10.08 12.62
CA SER A 71 -4.99 9.80 13.91
C SER A 71 -3.70 10.64 14.04
N PRO A 72 -3.79 11.88 14.55
CA PRO A 72 -2.64 12.79 14.64
C PRO A 72 -1.46 12.18 15.40
N ASN A 73 -0.35 12.01 14.71
CA ASN A 73 0.88 11.44 15.25
C ASN A 73 2.09 12.01 14.47
N VAL A 74 3.15 12.38 15.19
CA VAL A 74 4.35 13.02 14.59
C VAL A 74 5.04 12.08 13.58
N LEU A 75 5.17 10.80 13.91
CA LEU A 75 5.75 9.80 13.02
C LEU A 75 4.85 9.53 11.81
N SER A 76 3.54 9.42 12.01
CA SER A 76 2.60 9.31 10.89
C SER A 76 2.68 10.52 9.97
N LYS A 77 2.83 11.74 10.51
CA LYS A 77 2.97 12.95 9.70
C LYS A 77 4.27 12.95 8.89
N LYS A 78 5.40 12.57 9.49
CA LYS A 78 6.68 12.39 8.79
C LYS A 78 6.54 11.39 7.65
N ARG A 79 5.82 10.29 7.90
CA ARG A 79 5.53 9.28 6.89
C ARG A 79 4.61 9.75 5.78
N ASP A 80 3.52 10.44 6.10
CA ASP A 80 2.58 10.97 5.11
C ASP A 80 3.27 11.94 4.14
N LEU A 81 4.16 12.80 4.67
CA LEU A 81 4.92 13.73 3.85
C LEU A 81 5.86 13.00 2.88
N TYR A 82 6.58 11.97 3.35
CA TYR A 82 7.46 11.18 2.50
C TYR A 82 6.68 10.40 1.44
N GLU A 83 5.61 9.69 1.85
CA GLU A 83 4.80 8.90 0.91
C GLU A 83 4.06 9.78 -0.11
N LYS A 84 3.71 11.02 0.25
CA LYS A 84 3.21 12.00 -0.73
C LYS A 84 4.26 12.32 -1.79
N GLN A 85 5.52 12.57 -1.41
CA GLN A 85 6.60 12.80 -2.38
C GLN A 85 6.83 11.59 -3.29
N VAL A 86 6.74 10.37 -2.72
CA VAL A 86 6.81 9.12 -3.50
C VAL A 86 5.69 9.06 -4.54
N ILE A 87 4.44 9.36 -4.17
CA ILE A 87 3.29 9.39 -5.09
C ILE A 87 3.54 10.40 -6.22
N GLU A 88 3.96 11.62 -5.90
CA GLU A 88 4.23 12.69 -6.87
C GLU A 88 5.31 12.29 -7.88
N ILE A 89 6.40 11.66 -7.43
CA ILE A 89 7.47 11.20 -8.32
C ILE A 89 7.02 10.00 -9.16
N CYS A 90 6.28 9.04 -8.58
CA CYS A 90 5.74 7.91 -9.33
C CYS A 90 4.79 8.37 -10.44
N LEU A 91 3.95 9.37 -10.18
CA LEU A 91 3.09 10.01 -11.20
C LEU A 91 3.89 10.67 -12.32
N LYS A 92 4.93 11.42 -11.95
CA LYS A 92 5.78 12.15 -12.91
C LYS A 92 6.59 11.21 -13.80
N GLU A 93 7.21 10.20 -13.20
CA GLU A 93 8.16 9.29 -13.87
C GLU A 93 7.47 8.01 -14.39
N LYS A 94 6.16 7.87 -14.20
CA LYS A 94 5.34 6.68 -14.55
C LYS A 94 5.84 5.39 -13.90
N ILE A 95 6.40 5.49 -12.70
CA ILE A 95 6.86 4.32 -11.92
C ILE A 95 5.64 3.60 -11.35
N PRO A 96 5.48 2.28 -11.58
CA PRO A 96 4.40 1.51 -10.98
C PRO A 96 4.39 1.61 -9.46
N LEU A 97 3.23 1.95 -8.90
CA LEU A 97 3.03 2.17 -7.47
C LEU A 97 1.88 1.28 -6.97
N LEU A 98 2.12 0.57 -5.87
CA LEU A 98 1.12 -0.24 -5.18
C LEU A 98 1.01 0.18 -3.72
N GLY A 99 -0.18 0.56 -3.27
CA GLY A 99 -0.47 0.78 -1.86
C GLY A 99 -1.06 -0.47 -1.21
N ILE A 100 -0.53 -0.88 -0.06
CA ILE A 100 -1.04 -2.00 0.74
C ILE A 100 -1.57 -1.49 2.08
N CYS A 101 -2.83 -1.80 2.39
CA CYS A 101 -3.55 -1.37 3.61
C CYS A 101 -3.43 0.15 3.83
N ARG A 102 -2.66 0.62 4.82
CA ARG A 102 -2.39 2.06 5.00
C ARG A 102 -1.81 2.71 3.74
N GLY A 103 -0.94 2.02 3.00
CA GLY A 103 -0.43 2.54 1.73
C GLY A 103 -1.54 2.78 0.71
N ALA A 104 -2.57 1.93 0.67
CA ALA A 104 -3.75 2.14 -0.16
C ALA A 104 -4.58 3.34 0.34
N GLN A 105 -4.73 3.49 1.66
CA GLN A 105 -5.37 4.66 2.27
C GLN A 105 -4.62 5.95 1.94
N MET A 106 -3.28 5.95 1.96
CA MET A 106 -2.46 7.12 1.63
C MET A 106 -2.68 7.55 0.17
N ILE A 107 -2.69 6.60 -0.76
CA ILE A 107 -2.99 6.87 -2.17
C ILE A 107 -4.43 7.39 -2.32
N ALA A 108 -5.40 6.71 -1.71
CA ALA A 108 -6.80 7.12 -1.77
C ALA A 108 -6.99 8.55 -1.22
N HIS A 109 -6.35 8.88 -0.09
CA HIS A 109 -6.35 10.21 0.51
C HIS A 109 -5.71 11.25 -0.41
N TYR A 110 -4.57 10.94 -1.04
CA TYR A 110 -3.91 11.82 -2.02
C TYR A 110 -4.85 12.19 -3.19
N PHE A 111 -5.65 11.22 -3.66
CA PHE A 111 -6.65 11.43 -4.71
C PHE A 111 -8.03 11.88 -4.17
N ASN A 112 -8.11 12.48 -2.98
CA ASN A 112 -9.35 13.04 -2.42
C ASN A 112 -10.48 12.02 -2.19
N SER A 113 -10.15 10.77 -1.89
CA SER A 113 -11.13 9.75 -1.50
C SER A 113 -11.64 9.98 -0.08
N HIS A 114 -12.86 9.53 0.20
CA HIS A 114 -13.45 9.52 1.54
C HIS A 114 -13.05 8.23 2.29
N ILE A 115 -12.47 8.41 3.47
CA ILE A 115 -12.05 7.33 4.36
C ILE A 115 -12.70 7.58 5.72
N SER A 116 -13.34 6.55 6.27
CA SER A 116 -14.04 6.63 7.56
C SER A 116 -13.56 5.52 8.50
N PRO A 117 -13.73 5.70 9.82
CA PRO A 117 -13.58 4.60 10.77
C PRO A 117 -14.56 3.47 10.45
N CYS A 118 -14.10 2.23 10.50
CA CYS A 118 -14.94 1.05 10.26
C CYS A 118 -14.77 0.02 11.39
N GLU A 119 -15.89 -0.53 11.85
CA GLU A 119 -15.92 -1.68 12.75
C GLU A 119 -16.10 -2.96 11.90
N ASN A 120 -15.58 -4.11 12.35
CA ASN A 120 -15.68 -5.44 11.71
C ASN A 120 -14.70 -5.76 10.56
N HIS A 121 -13.70 -4.91 10.29
CA HIS A 121 -12.62 -5.17 9.33
C HIS A 121 -11.32 -5.67 10.01
N ILE A 122 -11.46 -6.55 10.98
CA ILE A 122 -10.34 -7.24 11.63
C ILE A 122 -10.57 -8.75 11.54
N GLY A 123 -9.67 -9.46 10.88
CA GLY A 123 -9.74 -10.91 10.69
C GLY A 123 -9.78 -11.32 9.22
N LYS A 124 -10.82 -12.06 8.82
CA LYS A 124 -11.04 -12.50 7.45
C LYS A 124 -12.44 -12.09 7.00
N HIS A 125 -12.56 -11.54 5.79
CA HIS A 125 -13.86 -11.18 5.22
C HIS A 125 -13.96 -11.54 3.73
N GLU A 126 -15.19 -11.61 3.23
CA GLU A 126 -15.46 -11.86 1.81
C GLU A 126 -15.38 -10.54 1.04
N VAL A 127 -14.63 -10.58 -0.06
CA VAL A 127 -14.48 -9.47 -0.99
C VAL A 127 -14.89 -9.92 -2.40
N PHE A 128 -15.45 -8.99 -3.17
CA PHE A 128 -16.05 -9.23 -4.48
C PHE A 128 -15.22 -8.52 -5.54
N PHE A 129 -14.57 -9.31 -6.39
CA PHE A 129 -13.85 -8.84 -7.55
C PHE A 129 -14.62 -9.26 -8.80
N SER A 130 -15.17 -8.31 -9.54
CA SER A 130 -16.07 -8.59 -10.67
C SER A 130 -17.24 -9.51 -10.27
N LYS A 131 -17.32 -10.74 -10.79
CA LYS A 131 -18.34 -11.74 -10.46
C LYS A 131 -17.85 -12.82 -9.49
N GLU A 132 -16.59 -12.74 -9.07
CA GLU A 132 -15.94 -13.72 -8.21
C GLU A 132 -15.84 -13.19 -6.79
N LYS A 133 -15.89 -14.11 -5.83
CA LYS A 133 -15.68 -13.81 -4.41
C LYS A 133 -14.49 -14.59 -3.88
N PHE A 134 -13.71 -13.95 -3.01
CA PHE A 134 -12.63 -14.63 -2.28
C PHE A 134 -12.54 -14.13 -0.84
N ILE A 135 -11.86 -14.90 0.00
CA ILE A 135 -11.61 -14.54 1.39
C ILE A 135 -10.28 -13.81 1.46
N SER A 136 -10.34 -12.58 1.96
CA SER A 136 -9.18 -11.73 2.20
C SER A 136 -8.90 -11.56 3.69
N ASN A 137 -7.65 -11.23 4.02
CA ASN A 137 -7.31 -10.84 5.40
C ASN A 137 -7.57 -9.34 5.59
N SER A 138 -7.92 -8.92 6.80
CA SER A 138 -8.26 -7.53 7.10
C SER A 138 -7.75 -7.13 8.48
N PHE A 139 -7.15 -5.96 8.57
CA PHE A 139 -6.45 -5.46 9.76
C PHE A 139 -6.52 -3.93 9.87
N HIS A 140 -7.59 -3.31 9.35
CA HIS A 140 -7.71 -1.86 9.31
C HIS A 140 -8.92 -1.37 10.09
N ASN A 141 -8.71 -0.27 10.83
CA ASN A 141 -9.77 0.44 11.54
C ASN A 141 -10.41 1.53 10.68
N PHE A 142 -9.92 1.71 9.45
CA PHE A 142 -10.39 2.71 8.51
C PHE A 142 -10.64 2.06 7.16
N ALA A 143 -11.80 2.34 6.56
CA ALA A 143 -12.20 1.84 5.25
C ALA A 143 -12.35 2.99 4.26
N ILE A 144 -12.09 2.71 2.99
CA ILE A 144 -12.34 3.64 1.90
C ILE A 144 -13.81 3.48 1.51
N GLU A 145 -14.63 4.50 1.70
CA GLU A 145 -16.06 4.47 1.38
C GLU A 145 -16.37 4.99 -0.01
N LYS A 146 -15.59 5.97 -0.47
CA LYS A 146 -15.78 6.59 -1.77
C LYS A 146 -14.44 6.98 -2.35
N LEU A 147 -14.19 6.54 -3.58
CA LEU A 147 -13.00 6.93 -4.33
C LEU A 147 -13.14 8.34 -4.91
N GLY A 148 -12.01 9.04 -4.98
CA GLY A 148 -11.91 10.28 -5.75
C GLY A 148 -12.02 10.03 -7.25
N GLU A 149 -12.23 11.09 -8.03
CA GLU A 149 -12.60 10.99 -9.44
C GLU A 149 -11.52 10.35 -10.33
N ASP A 150 -10.25 10.36 -9.94
CA ASP A 150 -9.17 9.75 -10.72
C ASP A 150 -9.01 8.24 -10.51
N LEU A 151 -9.71 7.69 -9.51
CA LEU A 151 -9.65 6.28 -9.12
C LEU A 151 -10.91 5.54 -9.55
N VAL A 152 -10.78 4.23 -9.72
CA VAL A 152 -11.88 3.31 -10.08
C VAL A 152 -11.80 2.10 -9.16
N GLU A 153 -12.94 1.67 -8.62
CA GLU A 153 -12.99 0.48 -7.80
C GLU A 153 -12.69 -0.79 -8.61
N LEU A 154 -11.99 -1.72 -7.98
CA LEU A 154 -11.73 -3.05 -8.52
C LEU A 154 -12.39 -4.14 -7.67
N CYS A 155 -12.43 -3.94 -6.35
CA CYS A 155 -12.93 -4.90 -5.40
C CYS A 155 -13.69 -4.20 -4.27
N LEU A 156 -14.83 -4.77 -3.86
CA LEU A 156 -15.67 -4.28 -2.77
C LEU A 156 -15.85 -5.35 -1.69
N ALA A 157 -16.02 -4.94 -0.43
CA ALA A 157 -16.53 -5.81 0.63
C ALA A 157 -18.07 -5.85 0.65
N LYS A 158 -18.67 -6.68 1.51
CA LYS A 158 -20.14 -6.84 1.63
C LYS A 158 -20.88 -5.56 2.04
N ASP A 159 -20.21 -4.71 2.80
CA ASP A 159 -20.70 -3.41 3.26
C ASP A 159 -20.43 -2.28 2.24
N ASN A 160 -19.97 -2.64 1.04
CA ASN A 160 -19.61 -1.75 -0.07
C ASN A 160 -18.37 -0.88 0.17
N THR A 161 -17.56 -1.17 1.20
CA THR A 161 -16.25 -0.52 1.31
C THR A 161 -15.33 -0.99 0.19
N ILE A 162 -14.44 -0.10 -0.28
CA ILE A 162 -13.49 -0.39 -1.34
C ILE A 162 -12.29 -1.14 -0.77
N GLU A 163 -12.06 -2.36 -1.29
CA GLU A 163 -10.97 -3.25 -0.89
C GLU A 163 -9.82 -3.26 -1.88
N ALA A 164 -10.07 -2.88 -3.13
CA ALA A 164 -9.02 -2.59 -4.09
C ALA A 164 -9.49 -1.59 -5.14
N PHE A 165 -8.55 -0.82 -5.67
CA PHE A 165 -8.79 0.20 -6.69
C PHE A 165 -7.56 0.41 -7.57
N LYS A 166 -7.74 1.11 -8.68
CA LYS A 166 -6.65 1.62 -9.51
C LYS A 166 -6.92 3.04 -10.00
N HIS A 167 -5.87 3.73 -10.42
CA HIS A 167 -6.02 4.96 -11.17
C HIS A 167 -6.53 4.68 -12.58
N LYS A 168 -7.35 5.59 -13.12
CA LYS A 168 -7.91 5.53 -14.48
C LYS A 168 -6.85 5.43 -15.60
N TYR A 169 -5.69 6.05 -15.41
CA TYR A 169 -4.71 6.30 -16.47
C TYR A 169 -3.25 6.05 -16.03
N GLU A 170 -2.98 6.16 -14.73
CA GLU A 170 -1.64 6.02 -14.18
C GLU A 170 -1.37 4.61 -13.65
N ASN A 171 -0.09 4.26 -13.49
CA ASN A 171 0.35 2.94 -13.04
C ASN A 171 0.20 2.76 -11.50
N ILE A 172 -0.96 3.10 -10.95
CA ILE A 172 -1.20 3.17 -9.51
C ILE A 172 -2.35 2.25 -9.10
N PHE A 173 -2.08 1.40 -8.11
CA PHE A 173 -3.03 0.45 -7.54
C PHE A 173 -3.06 0.57 -6.02
N GLY A 174 -4.20 0.25 -5.43
CA GLY A 174 -4.37 0.13 -3.98
C GLY A 174 -5.09 -1.17 -3.62
N ILE A 175 -4.62 -1.84 -2.58
CA ILE A 175 -5.17 -3.08 -2.04
C ILE A 175 -5.25 -2.94 -0.51
N MET A 176 -6.43 -3.12 0.08
CA MET A 176 -6.63 -2.94 1.52
C MET A 176 -6.15 -4.12 2.36
N TRP A 177 -6.16 -5.34 1.81
CA TRP A 177 -5.60 -6.50 2.49
C TRP A 177 -4.08 -6.57 2.39
N HIS A 178 -3.51 -7.38 3.28
CA HIS A 178 -2.07 -7.58 3.39
C HIS A 178 -1.61 -8.75 2.52
N ILE A 179 -1.06 -8.45 1.33
CA ILE A 179 -0.50 -9.46 0.41
C ILE A 179 0.71 -10.18 0.98
N GLU A 180 1.41 -9.56 1.93
CA GLU A 180 2.59 -10.13 2.59
C GLU A 180 2.23 -11.19 3.63
N ARG A 181 0.98 -11.20 4.12
CA ARG A 181 0.51 -12.09 5.18
C ARG A 181 -0.15 -13.35 4.64
N GLU A 182 -0.47 -14.26 5.54
CA GLU A 182 -1.21 -15.49 5.23
C GLU A 182 -2.53 -15.17 4.52
N ASN A 183 -2.90 -15.98 3.53
CA ASN A 183 -4.08 -15.79 2.67
C ASN A 183 -4.07 -14.51 1.80
N GLY A 184 -3.02 -13.68 1.86
CA GLY A 184 -2.92 -12.43 1.09
C GLY A 184 -2.78 -12.62 -0.43
N LEU A 185 -2.45 -13.84 -0.88
CA LEU A 185 -2.30 -14.21 -2.29
C LEU A 185 -3.41 -15.16 -2.78
N ASN A 186 -4.56 -15.22 -2.10
CA ASN A 186 -5.69 -16.04 -2.53
C ASN A 186 -6.27 -15.59 -3.87
N ASN A 187 -6.21 -14.28 -4.15
CA ASN A 187 -6.45 -13.72 -5.48
C ASN A 187 -5.25 -12.83 -5.86
N ILE A 188 -4.61 -13.15 -6.97
CA ILE A 188 -3.42 -12.44 -7.46
C ILE A 188 -3.68 -11.69 -8.77
N GLN A 189 -4.93 -11.54 -9.20
CA GLN A 189 -5.24 -10.94 -10.50
C GLN A 189 -4.86 -9.46 -10.54
N ILE A 190 -5.25 -8.70 -9.51
CA ILE A 190 -4.87 -7.28 -9.37
C ILE A 190 -3.34 -7.14 -9.28
N LEU A 191 -2.70 -8.02 -8.51
CA LEU A 191 -1.25 -7.99 -8.34
C LEU A 191 -0.52 -8.32 -9.66
N LYS A 192 -1.02 -9.29 -10.44
CA LYS A 192 -0.51 -9.61 -11.78
C LYS A 192 -0.69 -8.44 -12.75
N GLU A 193 -1.83 -7.74 -12.70
CA GLU A 193 -2.07 -6.54 -13.50
C GLU A 193 -1.02 -5.48 -13.18
N TRP A 194 -0.79 -5.19 -11.90
CA TRP A 194 0.26 -4.26 -11.47
C TRP A 194 1.66 -4.70 -11.90
N PHE A 195 2.01 -5.99 -11.76
CA PHE A 195 3.29 -6.53 -12.22
C PHE A 195 3.52 -6.34 -13.72
N SER A 196 2.47 -6.41 -14.53
CA SER A 196 2.60 -6.24 -16.00
C SER A 196 3.01 -4.81 -16.41
N LEU A 197 2.92 -3.85 -15.50
CA LEU A 197 3.35 -2.47 -15.70
C LEU A 197 4.85 -2.27 -15.42
N ILE A 198 5.50 -3.23 -14.76
CA ILE A 198 6.92 -3.18 -14.44
C ILE A 198 7.72 -3.52 -15.68
N LYS A 199 8.38 -2.51 -16.26
CA LYS A 199 9.23 -2.67 -17.45
C LYS A 199 10.52 -3.43 -17.10
N GLU A 200 10.87 -4.40 -17.93
CA GLU A 200 12.17 -5.11 -17.90
C GLU A 200 13.37 -4.14 -17.89
#